data_AF-A0A357N0N1-F1
#
_entry.id   AF-A0A357N0N1-F1
#
_cell.length_a   1.000
_cell.length_b   1.000
_cell.length_c   1.000
_cell.angle_alpha   90.00
_cell.angle_beta   90.00
_cell.angle_gamma   90.00
#
_symmetry.space_group_name_H-M   'P 1'
#
loop_
_entity.id
_entity.type
_entity.pdbx_description
1 polymer ?
#
loop_
_entity_poly.entity_id
_entity_poly.type
_entity_poly.pdbx_seq_one_letter_code
_entity_poly.pdbx_strand_id
1 'polypeptide(L)'
;FDYAGHDVVFHAGAVQGYRGLVALVPERDLGIAILWNGESGLPSGLLPTVLDSALGLPAQRWLDVDTDFGSDSLMAEGATPAQQDKRKGKGASGNRAVASPR
;
A
#
# COMPACT_ATOMS: atom_id res chain seq x y z
N PHE A 1 -4.70 -13.70 18.32
CA PHE A 1 -3.29 -13.97 18.58
C PHE A 1 -2.73 -12.74 19.25
N ASP A 2 -1.71 -12.90 20.10
CA ASP A 2 -1.09 -11.77 20.79
C ASP A 2 -0.12 -11.04 19.84
N TYR A 3 -0.31 -9.74 19.66
CA TYR A 3 0.61 -8.85 18.94
C TYR A 3 1.05 -7.74 19.89
N ALA A 4 2.28 -7.82 20.39
CA ALA A 4 2.86 -6.84 21.31
C ALA A 4 1.97 -6.58 22.55
N GLY A 5 1.34 -7.62 23.10
CA GLY A 5 0.44 -7.52 24.25
C GLY A 5 -0.99 -7.12 23.92
N HIS A 6 -1.37 -7.04 22.64
CA HIS A 6 -2.75 -6.79 22.20
C HIS A 6 -3.36 -8.02 21.53
N ASP A 7 -4.62 -8.28 21.86
CA ASP A 7 -5.39 -9.33 21.18
C ASP A 7 -5.79 -8.90 19.75
N VAL A 8 -5.29 -9.65 18.77
CA VAL A 8 -5.58 -9.46 17.35
C VAL A 8 -6.32 -10.66 16.78
N VAL A 9 -7.50 -10.44 16.20
CA VAL A 9 -8.21 -11.45 15.40
C VAL A 9 -7.89 -11.20 13.94
N PHE A 10 -7.45 -12.23 13.21
CA PHE A 10 -6.92 -12.05 11.85
C PHE A 10 -7.28 -13.22 10.93
N HIS A 11 -7.48 -12.90 9.65
CA HIS A 11 -7.56 -13.87 8.58
C HIS A 11 -6.92 -13.33 7.30
N ALA A 12 -6.28 -14.22 6.56
CA ALA A 12 -5.77 -13.93 5.22
C ALA A 12 -6.29 -14.96 4.21
N GLY A 13 -6.48 -14.48 2.99
CA GLY A 13 -6.91 -15.29 1.86
C GLY A 13 -6.17 -14.89 0.59
N ALA A 14 -5.97 -15.85 -0.29
CA ALA A 14 -5.40 -15.61 -1.61
C ALA A 14 -6.13 -16.45 -2.66
N VAL A 15 -6.34 -15.84 -3.82
CA VAL A 15 -6.74 -16.51 -5.05
C VAL A 15 -5.80 -16.04 -6.16
N GLN A 16 -5.89 -16.63 -7.36
CA GLN A 16 -5.06 -16.20 -8.47
C GLN A 16 -5.27 -14.69 -8.76
N GLY A 17 -4.18 -13.94 -8.81
CA GLY A 17 -4.18 -12.49 -9.00
C GLY A 17 -4.62 -11.63 -7.80
N TYR A 18 -5.04 -12.21 -6.67
CA TYR A 18 -5.52 -11.42 -5.52
C TYR A 18 -5.09 -11.95 -4.16
N ARG A 19 -4.82 -11.02 -3.23
CA ARG A 19 -4.61 -11.29 -1.81
C ARG A 19 -5.49 -10.39 -0.96
N GLY A 20 -5.94 -10.92 0.16
CA GLY A 20 -6.74 -10.21 1.15
C GLY A 20 -6.24 -10.50 2.56
N LEU A 21 -6.20 -9.47 3.40
CA LEU A 21 -5.91 -9.56 4.82
C LEU A 21 -6.95 -8.76 5.59
N VAL A 22 -7.49 -9.32 6.66
CA VAL A 22 -8.38 -8.62 7.59
C VAL A 22 -7.90 -8.84 9.01
N ALA A 23 -7.87 -7.76 9.80
CA ALA A 23 -7.52 -7.81 11.22
C ALA A 23 -8.45 -6.93 12.05
N LEU A 24 -8.69 -7.35 13.30
CA LEU A 24 -9.42 -6.59 14.30
C LEU A 24 -8.58 -6.56 15.59
N VAL A 25 -8.44 -5.37 16.17
CA VAL A 25 -7.87 -5.12 17.50
C VAL A 25 -8.98 -4.56 18.40
N PRO A 26 -9.77 -5.41 19.08
CA PRO A 26 -11.00 -4.98 19.75
C PRO A 26 -10.77 -3.91 20.82
N GLU A 27 -9.68 -4.04 21.60
CA GLU A 27 -9.30 -3.10 22.65
C GLU A 27 -9.02 -1.67 22.15
N ARG A 28 -8.77 -1.52 20.84
CA ARG A 28 -8.41 -0.25 20.19
C ARG A 28 -9.52 0.27 19.26
N ASP A 29 -10.66 -0.43 19.18
CA ASP A 29 -11.73 -0.17 18.21
C ASP A 29 -11.18 -0.02 16.78
N LEU A 30 -10.22 -0.88 16.42
CA LEU A 30 -9.46 -0.80 15.17
C LEU A 30 -9.71 -2.02 14.29
N GLY A 31 -10.26 -1.79 13.10
CA GLY A 31 -10.36 -2.78 12.02
C GLY A 31 -9.48 -2.41 10.84
N ILE A 32 -8.80 -3.40 10.25
CA ILE A 32 -7.92 -3.23 9.10
C ILE A 32 -8.37 -4.21 8.01
N ALA A 33 -8.52 -3.72 6.77
CA ALA A 33 -8.76 -4.53 5.59
C ALA A 33 -7.79 -4.13 4.48
N ILE A 34 -7.03 -5.09 3.99
CA ILE A 34 -6.06 -4.89 2.90
C ILE A 34 -6.47 -5.79 1.75
N LEU A 35 -6.61 -5.18 0.56
CA LEU A 35 -6.86 -5.89 -0.69
C LEU A 35 -5.71 -5.58 -1.65
N TRP A 36 -5.20 -6.60 -2.31
CA TRP A 36 -4.08 -6.49 -3.23
C TRP A 36 -4.35 -7.26 -4.51
N ASN A 37 -4.30 -6.57 -5.65
CA ASN A 37 -4.54 -7.11 -6.99
C ASN A 37 -3.22 -7.52 -7.67
N GLY A 38 -2.49 -8.41 -7.03
CA GLY A 38 -1.25 -8.95 -7.57
C GLY A 38 -0.81 -10.22 -6.85
N GLU A 39 0.14 -10.92 -7.43
CA GLU A 39 0.60 -12.21 -6.90
C GLU A 39 1.83 -12.09 -5.99
N SER A 40 2.40 -10.89 -5.86
CA SER A 40 3.53 -10.65 -4.96
C SER A 40 3.21 -10.98 -3.50
N GLY A 41 4.18 -11.50 -2.77
CA GLY A 41 4.10 -11.72 -1.32
C GLY A 41 4.22 -10.44 -0.48
N LEU A 42 4.69 -9.33 -1.07
CA LEU A 42 4.88 -8.03 -0.40
C LEU A 42 3.72 -7.55 0.50
N PRO A 43 2.43 -7.75 0.16
CA PRO A 43 1.32 -7.24 0.97
C PRO A 43 1.25 -7.83 2.39
N SER A 44 1.91 -8.95 2.67
CA SER A 44 1.93 -9.51 4.02
C SER A 44 2.58 -8.59 5.04
N GLY A 45 3.55 -7.76 4.62
CA GLY A 45 4.22 -6.79 5.48
C GLY A 45 3.36 -5.55 5.79
N LEU A 46 2.30 -5.29 5.02
CA LEU A 46 1.46 -4.10 5.22
C LEU A 46 0.68 -4.16 6.54
N LEU A 47 0.14 -5.32 6.90
CA LEU A 47 -0.61 -5.47 8.14
C LEU A 47 0.23 -5.13 9.39
N PRO A 48 1.41 -5.74 9.62
CA PRO A 48 2.21 -5.41 10.79
C PRO A 48 2.77 -3.97 10.73
N THR A 49 3.04 -3.40 9.56
CA THR A 49 3.35 -1.95 9.45
C THR A 49 2.22 -1.07 9.99
N VAL A 50 0.97 -1.36 9.62
CA VAL A 50 -0.19 -0.59 10.11
C VAL A 50 -0.41 -0.81 11.60
N LEU A 51 -0.26 -2.06 12.09
CA LEU A 51 -0.38 -2.38 13.51
C LEU A 51 0.67 -1.64 14.34
N ASP A 52 1.95 -1.67 13.94
CA ASP A 52 3.01 -0.93 14.64
C ASP A 52 2.69 0.57 14.73
N SER A 53 2.26 1.16 13.61
CA SER A 53 1.90 2.57 13.57
C SER A 53 0.70 2.89 14.46
N ALA A 54 -0.34 2.05 14.48
CA ALA A 54 -1.55 2.28 15.26
C ALA A 54 -1.36 2.02 16.77
N LEU A 55 -0.42 1.13 17.11
CA LEU A 55 -0.06 0.81 18.48
C LEU A 55 1.02 1.74 19.05
N GLY A 56 1.64 2.58 18.22
CA GLY A 56 2.72 3.48 18.63
C GLY A 56 4.03 2.74 18.89
N LEU A 57 4.23 1.59 18.24
CA LEU A 57 5.44 0.79 18.35
C LEU A 57 6.56 1.38 17.47
N PRO A 58 7.84 1.13 17.78
CA PRO A 58 8.94 1.53 16.93
C PRO A 58 8.79 0.92 15.53
N ALA A 59 8.79 1.76 14.50
CA ALA A 59 8.60 1.32 13.13
C ALA A 59 9.65 0.26 12.73
N GLN A 60 9.19 -0.95 12.43
CA GLN A 60 10.01 -2.02 11.85
C GLN A 60 9.85 -2.05 10.33
N ARG A 61 10.91 -2.49 9.64
CA ARG A 61 10.88 -2.69 8.19
C ARG A 61 10.24 -4.04 7.87
N TRP A 62 8.91 -4.08 7.86
CA TRP A 62 8.13 -5.26 7.48
C TRP A 62 8.02 -5.48 5.97
N LEU A 63 8.16 -4.40 5.20
CA LEU A 63 8.13 -4.42 3.75
C LEU A 63 9.55 -4.55 3.22
N ASP A 64 9.82 -5.67 2.54
CA ASP A 64 11.09 -5.92 1.87
C ASP A 64 11.05 -5.33 0.46
N VAL A 65 11.17 -4.00 0.38
CA VAL A 65 11.15 -3.27 -0.88
C VAL A 65 12.56 -2.76 -1.16
N ASP A 66 13.25 -3.46 -2.05
CA ASP A 66 14.57 -3.10 -2.58
C ASP A 66 14.49 -1.97 -3.63
N THR A 67 13.68 -0.93 -3.37
CA THR A 67 13.71 0.28 -4.19
C THR A 67 14.36 1.41 -3.41
N ASP A 68 15.47 1.90 -3.96
CA ASP A 68 16.07 3.16 -3.56
C ASP A 68 15.14 4.30 -3.99
N PHE A 69 14.12 4.58 -3.16
CA PHE A 69 13.10 5.61 -3.40
C PHE A 69 13.71 7.00 -3.69
N GLY A 70 14.96 7.22 -3.29
CA GLY A 70 15.70 8.46 -3.53
C GLY A 70 16.12 8.68 -4.99
N SER A 71 16.24 7.64 -5.81
CA SER A 71 16.64 7.81 -7.23
C SER A 71 15.45 8.05 -8.16
N ASP A 72 14.31 7.42 -7.89
CA ASP A 72 13.11 7.48 -8.76
C ASP A 72 12.15 8.61 -8.36
N SER A 73 12.17 9.08 -7.10
CA SER A 73 11.38 10.27 -6.68
C SER A 73 11.99 11.59 -7.18
N LEU A 74 13.26 11.63 -7.57
CA LEU A 74 13.90 12.80 -8.18
C LEU A 74 13.35 13.11 -9.59
N MET A 75 12.63 12.17 -10.20
CA MET A 75 11.96 12.38 -11.48
C MET A 75 10.66 13.18 -11.35
N ALA A 76 10.15 13.38 -10.12
CA ALA A 76 8.97 14.22 -9.86
C ALA A 76 9.32 15.67 -9.51
N GLU A 77 10.54 15.96 -9.05
CA GLU A 77 10.99 17.31 -8.68
C GLU A 77 11.75 18.05 -9.80
N GLY A 78 11.80 17.46 -11.00
CA GLY A 78 12.51 18.01 -12.17
C GLY A 78 11.73 19.03 -13.02
N ALA A 79 10.66 19.66 -12.52
CA ALA A 79 9.95 20.73 -13.23
C ALA A 79 10.40 22.11 -12.75
N THR A 80 11.62 22.51 -13.12
CA THR A 80 12.02 23.93 -13.08
C THR A 80 11.16 24.72 -14.09
N PRO A 81 10.75 25.98 -13.82
CA PRO A 81 9.80 26.72 -14.69
C PRO A 81 10.40 27.23 -16.01
N ALA A 82 11.49 26.65 -16.51
CA ALA A 82 12.25 27.19 -17.62
C ALA A 82 12.46 26.15 -18.72
N GLN A 83 11.38 25.62 -19.29
CA GLN A 83 11.35 25.01 -20.62
C GLN A 83 9.90 24.74 -21.09
N GLN A 84 9.07 25.79 -21.06
CA GLN A 84 7.87 25.86 -21.90
C GLN A 84 8.28 26.22 -23.32
N ASP A 85 8.92 25.29 -24.03
CA ASP A 85 8.81 25.26 -25.49
C ASP A 85 9.27 23.91 -26.04
N LYS A 86 8.43 23.33 -26.90
CA LYS A 86 8.68 22.11 -27.70
C LYS A 86 8.62 20.74 -26.99
N ARG A 87 7.45 20.32 -26.52
CA ARG A 87 7.02 18.90 -26.62
C ARG A 87 5.54 18.79 -26.98
N LYS A 88 5.25 19.00 -28.27
CA LYS A 88 4.00 18.57 -28.91
C LYS A 88 4.07 17.05 -29.07
N GLY A 89 3.31 16.30 -28.28
CA GLY A 89 3.27 14.84 -28.42
C GLY A 89 2.56 14.07 -27.30
N LYS A 90 1.23 13.97 -27.41
CA LYS A 90 0.41 12.80 -27.00
C LYS A 90 0.44 12.41 -25.51
N GLY A 91 -0.19 13.22 -24.66
CA GLY A 91 -0.73 12.72 -23.39
C GLY A 91 -2.02 11.94 -23.64
N ALA A 92 -2.02 10.63 -23.42
CA ALA A 92 -3.24 9.84 -23.41
C ALA A 92 -3.96 10.08 -22.07
N SER A 93 -5.17 10.65 -22.13
CA SER A 93 -6.01 10.83 -20.95
C SER A 93 -6.39 9.47 -20.36
N GLY A 94 -6.23 9.31 -19.04
CA GLY A 94 -6.66 8.11 -18.33
C GLY A 94 -8.14 7.82 -18.57
N ASN A 95 -8.45 6.61 -19.06
CA ASN A 95 -9.83 6.17 -19.17
C ASN A 95 -10.39 5.94 -17.76
N ARG A 96 -11.51 6.62 -17.48
CA ARG A 96 -12.33 6.47 -16.28
C ARG A 96 -12.93 5.06 -16.27
N ALA A 97 -12.53 4.21 -15.33
CA ALA A 97 -13.18 2.92 -15.13
C ALA A 97 -14.53 3.13 -14.43
N VAL A 98 -15.62 2.64 -15.03
CA VAL A 98 -16.95 2.58 -14.41
C VAL A 98 -17.22 1.14 -13.96
N ALA A 99 -17.47 0.95 -12.66
CA ALA A 99 -17.93 -0.33 -12.13
C ALA A 99 -19.36 -0.59 -12.66
N SER A 100 -19.55 -1.67 -13.40
CA SER A 100 -20.88 -2.09 -13.84
C SER A 100 -21.57 -2.90 -12.73
N PRO A 101 -22.86 -2.67 -12.44
CA PRO A 101 -23.56 -3.43 -11.41
C PRO A 101 -24.05 -4.76 -11.96
N ARG A 102 -23.95 -5.81 -11.15
CA ARG A 102 -24.93 -6.89 -11.09
C ARG A 102 -25.05 -7.37 -9.65
#